data_AF-A0A1Y5I281-F1
#
_entry.id   AF-A0A1Y5I281-F1
#
_cell.length_a   1.000
_cell.length_b   1.000
_cell.length_c   1.000
_cell.angle_alpha   90.00
_cell.angle_beta   90.00
_cell.angle_gamma   90.00
#
_symmetry.space_group_name_H-M   'P 1'
#
loop_
_entity.id
_entity.type
_entity.pdbx_description
1 polymer ?
#
loop_
_entity_poly.entity_id
_entity_poly.type
_entity_poly.pdbx_seq_one_letter_code
_entity_poly.pdbx_strand_id
1 'polypeptide(L)'
;MTEVEHAPVDVSPTQDGGVLKTIITPAADDARTPETGDEVRVHYTGTLLDGTKFDSSRDRDDAFTFTLGKHQVINAWDVGVATMKIGERAKFECRADYAYGDRGSPPKIPANATLVFDVELLSFDSHRDLCKDGGVMKEDVTTATGFATPKGRDEVTVTYDVKTRDGESEIAAEQSVTCGIDQLPCKGMQVAVKKMKAGEKVRLTMTSEYAAGLPGAASADGAVVTFSLEVIHTVEDVTGVDGAVKKILVDGEGYEKPNDGAQCEIEYEKRASKGGEVEETKSLQVVIGDEHISDELESAIMMMKLKEKALVTMADGTEYTVTLAKMERAKEQYAMNAAEKLEAAEKYKASGNDAYKNSKFARATKKYAAALKFVEYDTNFSDEEKQVSKKLKLSLNLNSAAVAIKTKSWSSARKSSEKALELESGNEKALYRLAQASMELDEYDESRRCLKKILEVDEAHAEAQRMMNRLKALEARQAKKDARIFGGMFNKMDLYDDVKVDAKTEAEKEETFVTEMEEQAKTEAPPMDQPLAPDAGEPMSLQHA
;
A
#
# COMPACT_ATOMS: atom_id res chain seq x y z
N MET A 1 -47.54 -40.30 -5.72
CA MET A 1 -48.33 -39.08 -5.45
C MET A 1 -49.03 -38.73 -6.74
N THR A 2 -50.34 -38.56 -6.73
CA THR A 2 -51.12 -38.15 -7.91
C THR A 2 -50.75 -36.71 -8.27
N GLU A 3 -50.14 -36.51 -9.44
CA GLU A 3 -49.91 -35.18 -10.02
C GLU A 3 -51.27 -34.52 -10.25
N VAL A 4 -51.56 -33.45 -9.52
CA VAL A 4 -52.73 -32.61 -9.76
C VAL A 4 -52.28 -31.55 -10.75
N GLU A 5 -52.52 -31.79 -12.04
CA GLU A 5 -52.27 -30.77 -13.07
C GLU A 5 -53.24 -29.60 -12.85
N HIS A 6 -52.67 -28.45 -12.49
CA HIS A 6 -53.42 -27.20 -12.39
C HIS A 6 -53.72 -26.69 -13.81
N ALA A 7 -54.80 -25.92 -13.96
CA ALA A 7 -55.09 -25.30 -15.27
C ALA A 7 -53.93 -24.38 -15.69
N PRO A 8 -53.59 -24.30 -16.99
CA PRO A 8 -52.57 -23.36 -17.47
C PRO A 8 -52.96 -21.92 -17.16
N VAL A 9 -52.02 -21.15 -16.60
CA VAL A 9 -52.16 -19.73 -16.30
C VAL A 9 -51.24 -18.95 -17.21
N ASP A 10 -51.76 -17.90 -17.85
CA ASP A 10 -50.93 -16.99 -18.64
C ASP A 10 -50.11 -16.07 -17.72
N VAL A 11 -48.79 -16.22 -17.78
CA VAL A 11 -47.84 -15.43 -16.99
C VAL A 11 -47.13 -14.38 -17.83
N SER A 12 -47.48 -14.22 -19.10
CA SER A 12 -46.93 -13.15 -19.95
C SER A 12 -47.27 -11.77 -19.38
N PRO A 13 -46.36 -10.78 -19.46
CA PRO A 13 -46.62 -9.43 -18.95
C PRO A 13 -47.84 -8.76 -19.58
N THR A 14 -48.15 -9.13 -20.82
CA THR A 14 -49.25 -8.59 -21.64
C THR A 14 -50.52 -9.44 -21.63
N GLN A 15 -50.52 -10.59 -20.93
CA GLN A 15 -51.64 -11.54 -20.89
C GLN A 15 -52.10 -11.94 -22.31
N ASP A 16 -51.14 -12.21 -23.18
CA ASP A 16 -51.34 -12.46 -24.61
C ASP A 16 -51.22 -13.94 -25.01
N GLY A 17 -51.14 -14.84 -24.04
CA GLY A 17 -50.93 -16.27 -24.21
C GLY A 17 -49.52 -16.66 -24.63
N GLY A 18 -48.54 -15.74 -24.56
CA GLY A 18 -47.17 -15.99 -24.99
C GLY A 18 -46.40 -16.96 -24.09
N VAL A 19 -46.75 -17.01 -22.79
CA VAL A 19 -46.13 -17.90 -21.80
C VAL A 19 -47.20 -18.47 -20.89
N LEU A 20 -47.55 -19.75 -21.09
CA LEU A 20 -48.52 -20.45 -20.24
C LEU A 20 -47.78 -21.33 -19.24
N LYS A 21 -48.07 -21.13 -17.95
CA LYS A 21 -47.50 -21.89 -16.84
C LYS A 21 -48.52 -22.88 -16.29
N THR A 22 -48.11 -24.13 -16.13
CA THR A 22 -48.87 -25.18 -15.45
C THR A 22 -48.05 -25.74 -14.31
N ILE A 23 -48.53 -25.65 -13.06
CA ILE A 23 -47.83 -26.22 -11.91
C ILE A 23 -48.03 -27.73 -11.91
N ILE A 24 -46.91 -28.47 -11.91
CA ILE A 24 -46.86 -29.94 -11.85
C ILE A 24 -46.66 -30.39 -10.40
N THR A 25 -45.73 -29.75 -9.70
CA THR A 25 -45.50 -29.97 -8.26
C THR A 25 -45.45 -28.62 -7.57
N PRO A 26 -46.39 -28.33 -6.66
CA PRO A 26 -46.38 -27.07 -5.91
C PRO A 26 -45.22 -27.05 -4.92
N ALA A 27 -44.70 -25.85 -4.65
CA ALA A 27 -43.78 -25.62 -3.53
C ALA A 27 -44.53 -25.63 -2.18
N ALA A 28 -43.78 -25.55 -1.09
CA ALA A 28 -44.36 -25.27 0.23
C ALA A 28 -45.08 -23.90 0.25
N ASP A 29 -46.08 -23.76 1.11
CA ASP A 29 -46.92 -22.55 1.15
C ASP A 29 -46.10 -21.27 1.42
N ASP A 30 -45.10 -21.37 2.29
CA ASP A 30 -44.16 -20.32 2.71
C ASP A 30 -42.91 -20.19 1.84
N ALA A 31 -42.82 -20.96 0.74
CA ALA A 31 -41.67 -20.90 -0.15
C ALA A 31 -41.55 -19.54 -0.86
N ARG A 32 -40.31 -19.04 -0.94
CA ARG A 32 -39.97 -17.75 -1.56
C ARG A 32 -39.91 -17.84 -3.09
N THR A 33 -40.08 -16.69 -3.74
CA THR A 33 -39.97 -16.49 -5.19
C THR A 33 -38.74 -15.65 -5.51
N PRO A 34 -37.98 -15.96 -6.58
CA PRO A 34 -36.82 -15.18 -6.98
C PRO A 34 -37.22 -13.83 -7.60
N GLU A 35 -36.37 -12.83 -7.44
CA GLU A 35 -36.56 -11.49 -8.03
C GLU A 35 -35.55 -11.23 -9.16
N THR A 36 -35.84 -10.24 -10.01
CA THR A 36 -34.90 -9.79 -11.05
C THR A 36 -33.53 -9.47 -10.45
N GLY A 37 -32.48 -10.08 -10.98
CA GLY A 37 -31.10 -9.98 -10.48
C GLY A 37 -30.65 -11.15 -9.59
N ASP A 38 -31.57 -12.01 -9.14
CA ASP A 38 -31.22 -13.21 -8.39
C ASP A 38 -30.55 -14.25 -9.31
N GLU A 39 -29.60 -15.00 -8.75
CA GLU A 39 -28.99 -16.14 -9.43
C GLU A 39 -29.82 -17.39 -9.12
N VAL A 40 -30.54 -17.89 -10.13
CA VAL A 40 -31.46 -19.02 -9.98
C VAL A 40 -30.82 -20.30 -10.52
N ARG A 41 -31.09 -21.42 -9.84
CA ARG A 41 -30.62 -22.75 -10.23
C ARG A 41 -31.80 -23.66 -10.48
N VAL A 42 -31.87 -24.23 -11.68
CA VAL A 42 -33.02 -25.03 -12.14
C VAL A 42 -32.60 -26.36 -12.75
N HIS A 43 -33.45 -27.38 -12.59
CA HIS A 43 -33.47 -28.51 -13.52
C HIS A 43 -34.52 -28.31 -14.59
N TYR A 44 -34.27 -28.76 -15.80
CA TYR A 44 -35.24 -28.65 -16.87
C TYR A 44 -35.14 -29.75 -17.93
N THR A 45 -36.23 -29.91 -18.68
CA THR A 45 -36.30 -30.65 -19.95
C THR A 45 -37.08 -29.81 -20.95
N GLY A 46 -36.48 -29.52 -22.10
CA GLY A 46 -37.09 -28.80 -23.22
C GLY A 46 -37.49 -29.73 -24.36
N THR A 47 -38.75 -29.64 -24.77
CA THR A 47 -39.32 -30.41 -25.88
C THR A 47 -40.05 -29.51 -26.88
N LEU A 48 -40.14 -29.94 -28.12
CA LEU A 48 -41.09 -29.40 -29.09
C LEU A 48 -42.52 -29.82 -28.70
N LEU A 49 -43.54 -29.20 -29.32
CA LEU A 49 -44.95 -29.56 -29.11
C LEU A 49 -45.26 -31.03 -29.42
N ASP A 50 -44.52 -31.64 -30.35
CA ASP A 50 -44.65 -33.06 -30.71
C ASP A 50 -44.00 -34.02 -29.69
N GLY A 51 -43.39 -33.48 -28.62
CA GLY A 51 -42.70 -34.23 -27.58
C GLY A 51 -41.22 -34.49 -27.86
N THR A 52 -40.68 -34.07 -29.02
CA THR A 52 -39.26 -34.25 -29.34
C THR A 52 -38.40 -33.45 -28.37
N LYS A 53 -37.63 -34.15 -27.54
CA LYS A 53 -36.68 -33.53 -26.60
C LYS A 53 -35.47 -32.97 -27.35
N PHE A 54 -35.20 -31.68 -27.19
CA PHE A 54 -34.04 -31.02 -27.81
C PHE A 54 -32.92 -30.70 -26.81
N ASP A 55 -33.27 -30.55 -25.53
CA ASP A 55 -32.31 -30.31 -24.44
C ASP A 55 -32.87 -30.76 -23.08
N SER A 56 -32.00 -31.16 -22.15
CA SER A 56 -32.36 -31.46 -20.76
C SER A 56 -31.14 -31.40 -19.87
N SER A 57 -31.25 -30.66 -18.77
CA SER A 57 -30.23 -30.64 -17.73
C SER A 57 -30.26 -31.90 -16.86
N ARG A 58 -31.42 -32.57 -16.78
CA ARG A 58 -31.60 -33.82 -16.02
C ARG A 58 -30.87 -34.99 -16.68
N ASP A 59 -30.83 -35.04 -18.00
CA ASP A 59 -30.07 -36.06 -18.75
C ASP A 59 -28.55 -35.97 -18.48
N ARG A 60 -28.07 -34.78 -18.09
CA ARG A 60 -26.67 -34.50 -17.81
C ARG A 60 -26.32 -34.55 -16.32
N ASP A 61 -27.32 -34.67 -15.45
CA ASP A 61 -27.18 -34.54 -14.00
C ASP A 61 -26.45 -33.25 -13.58
N ASP A 62 -26.68 -32.16 -14.33
CA ASP A 62 -26.01 -30.88 -14.14
C ASP A 62 -27.03 -29.74 -14.22
N ALA A 63 -27.46 -29.25 -13.06
CA ALA A 63 -28.44 -28.17 -12.96
C ALA A 63 -27.94 -26.87 -13.60
N PHE A 64 -28.85 -26.14 -14.22
CA PHE A 64 -28.51 -24.92 -14.97
C PHE A 64 -28.70 -23.68 -14.09
N THR A 65 -27.70 -22.79 -14.10
CA THR A 65 -27.71 -21.55 -13.33
C THR A 65 -27.71 -20.35 -14.27
N PHE A 66 -28.54 -19.35 -13.98
CA PHE A 66 -28.57 -18.08 -14.71
C PHE A 66 -29.04 -16.93 -13.82
N THR A 67 -28.77 -15.68 -14.23
CA THR A 67 -29.27 -14.48 -13.55
C THR A 67 -30.63 -14.07 -14.12
N LEU A 68 -31.65 -14.07 -13.27
CA LEU A 68 -33.04 -13.79 -13.65
C LEU A 68 -33.24 -12.34 -14.13
N GLY A 69 -33.95 -12.16 -15.25
CA GLY A 69 -34.29 -10.84 -15.78
C GLY A 69 -33.11 -10.08 -16.39
N LYS A 70 -32.04 -10.79 -16.75
CA LYS A 70 -30.87 -10.25 -17.46
C LYS A 70 -30.77 -10.72 -18.91
N HIS A 71 -31.83 -11.34 -19.46
CA HIS A 71 -31.89 -11.83 -20.83
C HIS A 71 -30.76 -12.82 -21.19
N GLN A 72 -30.28 -13.59 -20.20
CA GLN A 72 -29.34 -14.69 -20.41
C GLN A 72 -30.02 -15.95 -20.97
N VAL A 73 -31.35 -16.01 -20.82
CA VAL A 73 -32.23 -17.08 -21.27
C VAL A 73 -33.32 -16.49 -22.18
N ILE A 74 -34.13 -17.35 -22.81
CA ILE A 74 -35.28 -16.88 -23.59
C ILE A 74 -36.25 -16.05 -22.71
N ASN A 75 -36.94 -15.08 -23.31
CA ASN A 75 -37.85 -14.20 -22.57
C ASN A 75 -38.92 -14.96 -21.78
N ALA A 76 -39.39 -16.11 -22.31
CA ALA A 76 -40.35 -16.96 -21.62
C ALA A 76 -39.83 -17.48 -20.27
N TRP A 77 -38.52 -17.76 -20.17
CA TRP A 77 -37.90 -18.20 -18.92
C TRP A 77 -37.73 -17.05 -17.94
N ASP A 78 -37.29 -15.87 -18.39
CA ASP A 78 -37.18 -14.69 -17.53
C ASP A 78 -38.53 -14.32 -16.92
N VAL A 79 -39.63 -14.46 -17.68
CA VAL A 79 -40.99 -14.24 -17.19
C VAL A 79 -41.48 -15.39 -16.34
N GLY A 80 -41.35 -16.63 -16.82
CA GLY A 80 -41.93 -17.81 -16.19
C GLY A 80 -41.28 -18.15 -14.85
N VAL A 81 -39.95 -18.18 -14.79
CA VAL A 81 -39.19 -18.54 -13.58
C VAL A 81 -39.37 -17.48 -12.48
N ALA A 82 -39.57 -16.21 -12.84
CA ALA A 82 -39.90 -15.14 -11.89
C ALA A 82 -41.23 -15.36 -11.15
N THR A 83 -42.08 -16.28 -11.60
CA THR A 83 -43.33 -16.64 -10.91
C THR A 83 -43.24 -17.93 -10.09
N MET A 84 -42.11 -18.64 -10.14
CA MET A 84 -41.92 -19.91 -9.45
C MET A 84 -41.56 -19.70 -7.97
N LYS A 85 -41.97 -20.63 -7.13
CA LYS A 85 -41.46 -20.74 -5.76
C LYS A 85 -40.33 -21.77 -5.67
N ILE A 86 -39.40 -21.61 -4.74
CA ILE A 86 -38.33 -22.60 -4.50
C ILE A 86 -38.93 -23.99 -4.21
N GLY A 87 -38.46 -25.02 -4.91
CA GLY A 87 -38.98 -26.39 -4.88
C GLY A 87 -40.18 -26.64 -5.81
N GLU A 88 -40.71 -25.62 -6.49
CA GLU A 88 -41.79 -25.78 -7.47
C GLU A 88 -41.26 -26.45 -8.75
N ARG A 89 -42.07 -27.34 -9.33
CA ARG A 89 -41.89 -27.83 -10.70
C ARG A 89 -43.08 -27.42 -11.56
N ALA A 90 -42.82 -26.75 -12.66
CA ALA A 90 -43.83 -26.22 -13.55
C ALA A 90 -43.49 -26.48 -15.02
N LYS A 91 -44.53 -26.63 -15.83
CA LYS A 91 -44.45 -26.71 -17.28
C LYS A 91 -44.75 -25.35 -17.89
N PHE A 92 -43.87 -24.85 -18.73
CA PHE A 92 -44.05 -23.63 -19.52
C PHE A 92 -44.28 -23.99 -20.97
N GLU A 93 -45.38 -23.53 -21.55
CA GLU A 93 -45.58 -23.48 -22.99
C GLU A 93 -45.25 -22.08 -23.48
N CYS A 94 -44.23 -21.99 -24.34
CA CYS A 94 -43.58 -20.76 -24.73
C CYS A 94 -43.80 -20.53 -26.23
N ARG A 95 -44.60 -19.52 -26.59
CA ARG A 95 -44.78 -19.10 -27.97
C ARG A 95 -43.46 -18.60 -28.57
N ALA A 96 -43.31 -18.75 -29.88
CA ALA A 96 -42.03 -18.51 -30.55
C ALA A 96 -41.43 -17.10 -30.31
N ASP A 97 -42.26 -16.06 -30.24
CA ASP A 97 -41.86 -14.67 -29.95
C ASP A 97 -41.32 -14.45 -28.53
N TYR A 98 -41.66 -15.31 -27.58
CA TYR A 98 -41.05 -15.38 -26.24
C TYR A 98 -39.88 -16.40 -26.17
N ALA A 99 -39.57 -17.08 -27.28
CA ALA A 99 -38.52 -18.10 -27.40
C ALA A 99 -37.46 -17.72 -28.45
N TYR A 100 -37.34 -18.46 -29.56
CA TYR A 100 -36.32 -18.25 -30.61
C TYR A 100 -36.85 -17.58 -31.89
N GLY A 101 -38.10 -17.14 -31.89
CA GLY A 101 -38.73 -16.37 -32.96
C GLY A 101 -38.77 -17.07 -34.32
N ASP A 102 -38.78 -16.26 -35.37
CA ASP A 102 -38.81 -16.66 -36.77
C ASP A 102 -37.52 -17.36 -37.23
N ARG A 103 -36.40 -17.12 -36.54
CA ARG A 103 -35.10 -17.73 -36.86
C ARG A 103 -34.93 -19.13 -36.29
N GLY A 104 -35.56 -19.43 -35.15
CA GLY A 104 -35.32 -20.67 -34.42
C GLY A 104 -33.87 -20.79 -33.90
N SER A 105 -33.45 -22.01 -33.60
CA SER A 105 -32.05 -22.35 -33.28
C SER A 105 -31.66 -23.67 -33.98
N PRO A 106 -31.40 -23.63 -35.29
CA PRO A 106 -31.07 -24.83 -36.07
C PRO A 106 -29.80 -25.53 -35.58
N PRO A 107 -29.71 -26.87 -35.69
CA PRO A 107 -30.71 -27.78 -36.28
C PRO A 107 -31.79 -28.24 -35.29
N LYS A 108 -31.69 -27.89 -34.01
CA LYS A 108 -32.51 -28.47 -32.94
C LYS A 108 -33.89 -27.83 -32.79
N ILE A 109 -33.99 -26.51 -33.02
CA ILE A 109 -35.21 -25.74 -32.83
C ILE A 109 -35.59 -25.09 -34.17
N PRO A 110 -36.72 -25.48 -34.78
CA PRO A 110 -37.21 -24.87 -36.01
C PRO A 110 -37.61 -23.39 -35.86
N ALA A 111 -37.74 -22.70 -37.00
CA ALA A 111 -38.35 -21.38 -37.10
C ALA A 111 -39.80 -21.39 -36.57
N ASN A 112 -40.19 -20.35 -35.83
CA ASN A 112 -41.53 -20.18 -35.26
C ASN A 112 -42.04 -21.34 -34.38
N ALA A 113 -41.12 -22.09 -33.76
CA ALA A 113 -41.49 -23.21 -32.91
C ALA A 113 -42.01 -22.75 -31.54
N THR A 114 -43.18 -23.26 -31.13
CA THR A 114 -43.61 -23.24 -29.72
C THR A 114 -42.85 -24.31 -28.96
N LEU A 115 -42.29 -23.93 -27.81
CA LEU A 115 -41.48 -24.81 -26.98
C LEU A 115 -42.23 -25.15 -25.70
N VAL A 116 -41.96 -26.35 -25.19
CA VAL A 116 -42.48 -26.81 -23.91
C VAL A 116 -41.29 -27.09 -23.00
N PHE A 117 -41.26 -26.44 -21.84
CA PHE A 117 -40.23 -26.65 -20.84
C PHE A 117 -40.85 -27.17 -19.55
N ASP A 118 -40.37 -28.31 -19.07
CA ASP A 118 -40.61 -28.78 -17.71
C ASP A 118 -39.43 -28.33 -16.85
N VAL A 119 -39.68 -27.39 -15.92
CA VAL A 119 -38.66 -26.70 -15.12
C VAL A 119 -38.94 -26.92 -13.64
N GLU A 120 -37.89 -27.18 -12.87
CA GLU A 120 -37.92 -27.29 -11.41
C GLU A 120 -36.93 -26.28 -10.83
N LEU A 121 -37.43 -25.40 -9.96
CA LEU A 121 -36.61 -24.40 -9.29
C LEU A 121 -35.97 -25.00 -8.03
N LEU A 122 -34.68 -25.25 -8.08
CA LEU A 122 -33.95 -25.96 -7.02
C LEU A 122 -33.53 -25.01 -5.89
N SER A 123 -32.95 -23.88 -6.26
CA SER A 123 -32.46 -22.86 -5.32
C SER A 123 -32.30 -21.52 -6.04
N PHE A 124 -32.18 -20.44 -5.27
CA PHE A 124 -31.71 -19.17 -5.79
C PHE A 124 -30.95 -18.40 -4.71
N ASP A 125 -29.91 -17.69 -5.14
CA ASP A 125 -29.16 -16.75 -4.32
C ASP A 125 -29.75 -15.36 -4.56
N SER A 126 -30.44 -14.83 -3.55
CA SER A 126 -31.04 -13.51 -3.68
C SER A 126 -29.98 -12.43 -3.62
N HIS A 127 -29.97 -11.53 -4.59
CA HIS A 127 -29.04 -10.38 -4.59
C HIS A 127 -29.32 -9.41 -3.42
N ARG A 128 -30.53 -9.47 -2.86
CA ARG A 128 -30.96 -8.72 -1.68
C ARG A 128 -30.49 -9.35 -0.37
N ASP A 129 -30.24 -10.65 -0.36
CA ASP A 129 -29.71 -11.34 0.81
C ASP A 129 -28.20 -11.14 0.90
N LEU A 130 -27.78 -10.22 1.77
CA LEU A 130 -26.39 -9.80 1.80
C LEU A 130 -25.46 -10.86 2.39
N CYS A 131 -25.99 -11.77 3.20
CA CYS A 131 -25.27 -12.81 3.93
C CYS A 131 -25.52 -14.23 3.38
N LYS A 132 -26.51 -14.40 2.49
CA LYS A 132 -26.96 -15.69 1.94
C LYS A 132 -27.52 -16.66 2.98
N ASP A 133 -27.97 -16.14 4.11
CA ASP A 133 -28.56 -16.90 5.23
C ASP A 133 -29.95 -16.37 5.63
N GLY A 134 -30.51 -15.42 4.86
CA GLY A 134 -31.75 -14.71 5.17
C GLY A 134 -31.64 -13.73 6.33
N GLY A 135 -30.44 -13.54 6.88
CA GLY A 135 -30.17 -12.74 8.06
C GLY A 135 -30.19 -11.24 7.83
N VAL A 136 -29.85 -10.79 6.62
CA VAL A 136 -29.80 -9.37 6.22
C VAL A 136 -30.36 -9.21 4.82
N MET A 137 -31.64 -8.83 4.74
CA MET A 137 -32.33 -8.57 3.48
C MET A 137 -32.31 -7.07 3.18
N LYS A 138 -31.69 -6.69 2.07
CA LYS A 138 -31.56 -5.30 1.59
C LYS A 138 -32.65 -4.96 0.59
N GLU A 139 -33.21 -3.77 0.71
CA GLU A 139 -34.11 -3.17 -0.27
C GLU A 139 -33.59 -1.76 -0.58
N ASP A 140 -33.36 -1.48 -1.87
CA ASP A 140 -32.88 -0.15 -2.28
C ASP A 140 -34.05 0.85 -2.23
N VAL A 141 -33.90 1.91 -1.44
CA VAL A 141 -34.88 3.02 -1.37
C VAL A 141 -34.52 4.10 -2.37
N THR A 142 -33.23 4.48 -2.40
CA THR A 142 -32.68 5.44 -3.36
C THR A 142 -31.34 4.93 -3.85
N THR A 143 -31.19 4.85 -5.18
CA THR A 143 -29.94 4.44 -5.81
C THR A 143 -28.97 5.61 -5.95
N ALA A 144 -27.68 5.39 -5.67
CA ALA A 144 -26.63 6.35 -5.96
C ALA A 144 -25.89 6.04 -7.28
N THR A 145 -25.40 7.08 -7.94
CA THR A 145 -24.71 7.00 -9.25
C THR A 145 -23.21 6.72 -9.13
N GLY A 146 -22.63 6.78 -7.93
CA GLY A 146 -21.22 6.51 -7.68
C GLY A 146 -20.83 5.04 -7.87
N PHE A 147 -19.52 4.77 -7.94
CA PHE A 147 -18.97 3.41 -8.00
C PHE A 147 -18.20 3.02 -6.74
N ALA A 148 -17.80 4.00 -5.92
CA ALA A 148 -17.03 3.76 -4.72
C ALA A 148 -17.92 3.18 -3.61
N THR A 149 -17.45 2.08 -3.02
CA THR A 149 -18.00 1.52 -1.79
C THR A 149 -16.92 1.58 -0.69
N PRO A 150 -17.32 1.67 0.58
CA PRO A 150 -16.39 1.69 1.72
C PRO A 150 -15.50 0.45 1.78
N LYS A 151 -14.22 0.67 2.09
CA LYS A 151 -13.20 -0.37 2.33
C LYS A 151 -12.92 -0.53 3.83
N GLY A 152 -12.23 -1.61 4.21
CA GLY A 152 -12.14 -2.06 5.60
C GLY A 152 -11.66 -1.04 6.65
N ARG A 153 -10.87 -0.02 6.28
CA ARG A 153 -10.41 1.04 7.19
C ARG A 153 -11.14 2.37 7.01
N ASP A 154 -12.01 2.48 6.02
CA ASP A 154 -12.71 3.71 5.73
C ASP A 154 -13.64 4.06 6.91
N GLU A 155 -13.78 5.36 7.15
CA GLU A 155 -14.81 5.86 8.05
C GLU A 155 -16.03 6.27 7.24
N VAL A 156 -17.21 5.87 7.71
CA VAL A 156 -18.48 6.16 7.04
C VAL A 156 -19.33 7.06 7.91
N THR A 157 -20.01 8.02 7.29
CA THR A 157 -21.10 8.76 7.92
C THR A 157 -22.41 8.13 7.47
N VAL A 158 -23.18 7.61 8.42
CA VAL A 158 -24.47 6.95 8.15
C VAL A 158 -25.58 7.60 8.96
N THR A 159 -26.76 7.68 8.37
CA THR A 159 -28.00 8.06 9.05
C THR A 159 -28.97 6.89 9.05
N TYR A 160 -29.57 6.60 10.21
CA TYR A 160 -30.47 5.46 10.33
C TYR A 160 -31.58 5.66 11.37
N ASP A 161 -32.73 5.06 11.10
CA ASP A 161 -33.85 4.87 12.05
C ASP A 161 -34.12 3.37 12.24
N VAL A 162 -34.73 3.02 13.38
CA VAL A 162 -34.97 1.62 13.75
C VAL A 162 -36.45 1.41 14.04
N LYS A 163 -37.04 0.40 13.41
CA LYS A 163 -38.42 -0.07 13.61
C LYS A 163 -38.47 -1.56 13.94
N THR A 164 -39.60 -1.99 14.48
CA THR A 164 -39.92 -3.41 14.66
C THR A 164 -39.91 -4.16 13.33
N ARG A 165 -39.75 -5.49 13.38
CA ARG A 165 -39.61 -6.31 12.16
C ARG A 165 -40.85 -6.29 11.26
N ASP A 166 -42.03 -6.11 11.82
CA ASP A 166 -43.29 -5.87 11.10
C ASP A 166 -43.37 -4.47 10.46
N GLY A 167 -42.44 -3.57 10.82
CA GLY A 167 -42.39 -2.19 10.33
C GLY A 167 -43.39 -1.24 10.98
N GLU A 168 -44.17 -1.70 11.97
CA GLU A 168 -45.30 -0.94 12.53
C GLU A 168 -44.89 0.03 13.64
N SER A 169 -43.96 -0.35 14.50
CA SER A 169 -43.58 0.44 15.68
C SER A 169 -42.15 0.98 15.58
N GLU A 170 -41.98 2.26 15.89
CA GLU A 170 -40.67 2.90 15.99
C GLU A 170 -39.97 2.47 17.29
N ILE A 171 -38.71 2.02 17.17
CA ILE A 171 -37.86 1.66 18.30
C ILE A 171 -36.87 2.77 18.60
N ALA A 172 -36.32 3.40 17.55
CA ALA A 172 -35.43 4.54 17.67
C ALA A 172 -35.61 5.51 16.50
N ALA A 173 -35.70 6.80 16.81
CA ALA A 173 -35.70 7.87 15.85
C ALA A 173 -34.38 7.95 15.07
N GLU A 174 -34.37 8.78 14.02
CA GLU A 174 -33.21 8.98 13.15
C GLU A 174 -31.98 9.45 13.94
N GLN A 175 -30.86 8.77 13.71
CA GLN A 175 -29.56 9.03 14.31
C GLN A 175 -28.49 9.11 13.24
N SER A 176 -27.44 9.90 13.48
CA SER A 176 -26.27 10.00 12.61
C SER A 176 -25.03 9.57 13.38
N VAL A 177 -24.17 8.75 12.74
CA VAL A 177 -22.89 8.34 13.30
C VAL A 177 -21.81 8.39 12.23
N THR A 178 -20.62 8.89 12.61
CA THR A 178 -19.41 8.77 11.80
C THR A 178 -18.40 7.90 12.54
N CYS A 179 -18.08 6.74 11.98
CA CYS A 179 -17.17 5.78 12.60
C CYS A 179 -16.54 4.84 11.57
N GLY A 180 -15.57 4.03 12.00
CA GLY A 180 -15.07 2.92 11.21
C GLY A 180 -16.16 1.88 10.95
N ILE A 181 -16.08 1.15 9.83
CA ILE A 181 -17.10 0.17 9.45
C ILE A 181 -17.35 -0.86 10.56
N ASP A 182 -16.31 -1.33 11.24
CA ASP A 182 -16.38 -2.31 12.34
C ASP A 182 -17.01 -1.76 13.63
N GLN A 183 -17.13 -0.43 13.74
CA GLN A 183 -17.73 0.28 14.86
C GLN A 183 -19.19 0.68 14.62
N LEU A 184 -19.78 0.28 13.49
CA LEU A 184 -21.20 0.50 13.26
C LEU A 184 -22.06 -0.28 14.29
N PRO A 185 -23.24 0.25 14.66
CA PRO A 185 -24.05 -0.25 15.78
C PRO A 185 -24.42 -1.73 15.76
N CYS A 186 -24.54 -2.33 14.57
CA CYS A 186 -24.86 -3.75 14.43
C CYS A 186 -24.20 -4.38 13.20
N LYS A 187 -24.00 -5.70 13.23
CA LYS A 187 -23.35 -6.47 12.16
C LYS A 187 -24.06 -6.30 10.81
N GLY A 188 -25.39 -6.23 10.79
CA GLY A 188 -26.13 -6.07 9.54
C GLY A 188 -25.80 -4.77 8.81
N MET A 189 -25.62 -3.66 9.54
CA MET A 189 -25.14 -2.39 8.97
C MET A 189 -23.69 -2.53 8.45
N GLN A 190 -22.82 -3.24 9.17
CA GLN A 190 -21.43 -3.48 8.74
C GLN A 190 -21.33 -4.25 7.42
N VAL A 191 -22.23 -5.22 7.22
CA VAL A 191 -22.31 -5.98 5.96
C VAL A 191 -22.91 -5.13 4.85
N ALA A 192 -23.99 -4.41 5.13
CA ALA A 192 -24.67 -3.57 4.15
C ALA A 192 -23.78 -2.47 3.60
N VAL A 193 -23.12 -1.72 4.47
CA VAL A 193 -22.36 -0.53 4.07
C VAL A 193 -21.25 -0.86 3.07
N LYS A 194 -20.63 -2.05 3.14
CA LYS A 194 -19.60 -2.52 2.19
C LYS A 194 -20.12 -2.73 0.77
N LYS A 195 -21.43 -2.91 0.61
CA LYS A 195 -22.13 -3.10 -0.65
C LYS A 195 -22.92 -1.85 -1.08
N MET A 196 -22.74 -0.74 -0.37
CA MET A 196 -23.44 0.52 -0.62
C MET A 196 -22.50 1.61 -1.13
N LYS A 197 -23.10 2.55 -1.86
CA LYS A 197 -22.43 3.74 -2.40
C LYS A 197 -22.81 4.98 -1.60
N ALA A 198 -21.93 5.99 -1.59
CA ALA A 198 -22.27 7.28 -0.99
C ALA A 198 -23.52 7.89 -1.67
N GLY A 199 -24.46 8.39 -0.86
CA GLY A 199 -25.78 8.87 -1.27
C GLY A 199 -26.86 7.79 -1.37
N GLU A 200 -26.52 6.52 -1.17
CA GLU A 200 -27.48 5.41 -1.25
C GLU A 200 -28.30 5.31 0.04
N LYS A 201 -29.61 5.12 -0.11
CA LYS A 201 -30.54 4.86 1.00
C LYS A 201 -31.18 3.50 0.79
N VAL A 202 -31.20 2.68 1.82
CA VAL A 202 -31.68 1.31 1.79
C VAL A 202 -32.54 1.03 3.01
N ARG A 203 -33.33 -0.03 2.93
CA ARG A 203 -34.02 -0.63 4.06
C ARG A 203 -33.45 -2.01 4.28
N LEU A 204 -33.02 -2.29 5.51
CA LEU A 204 -32.48 -3.57 5.93
C LEU A 204 -33.51 -4.26 6.83
N THR A 205 -33.99 -5.43 6.41
CA THR A 205 -34.73 -6.33 7.29
C THR A 205 -33.77 -7.37 7.83
N MET A 206 -33.58 -7.40 9.14
CA MET A 206 -32.54 -8.19 9.79
C MET A 206 -33.11 -9.12 10.84
N THR A 207 -32.50 -10.30 11.00
CA THR A 207 -32.77 -11.17 12.17
C THR A 207 -32.17 -10.56 13.44
N SER A 208 -32.56 -11.09 14.61
CA SER A 208 -32.07 -10.62 15.90
C SER A 208 -30.55 -10.72 16.05
N GLU A 209 -29.91 -11.73 15.45
CA GLU A 209 -28.44 -11.87 15.44
C GLU A 209 -27.73 -10.70 14.75
N TYR A 210 -28.24 -10.26 13.60
CA TYR A 210 -27.63 -9.19 12.81
C TYR A 210 -28.04 -7.79 13.28
N ALA A 211 -29.19 -7.67 13.94
CA ALA A 211 -29.68 -6.44 14.55
C ALA A 211 -29.12 -6.19 15.96
N ALA A 212 -28.43 -7.17 16.56
CA ALA A 212 -27.84 -7.06 17.89
C ALA A 212 -26.92 -5.83 18.00
N GLY A 213 -27.14 -5.03 19.05
CA GLY A 213 -26.48 -3.73 19.28
C GLY A 213 -27.38 -2.53 19.07
N LEU A 214 -28.49 -2.69 18.33
CA LEU A 214 -29.54 -1.66 18.23
C LEU A 214 -30.45 -1.68 19.47
N PRO A 215 -30.96 -0.51 19.91
CA PRO A 215 -31.99 -0.46 20.96
C PRO A 215 -33.17 -1.37 20.59
N GLY A 216 -33.69 -2.15 21.56
CA GLY A 216 -34.87 -3.01 21.37
C GLY A 216 -34.69 -4.26 20.50
N ALA A 217 -33.57 -4.42 19.79
CA ALA A 217 -33.33 -5.55 18.89
C ALA A 217 -33.14 -6.91 19.59
N ALA A 218 -32.80 -6.91 20.89
CA ALA A 218 -32.62 -8.12 21.69
C ALA A 218 -33.94 -8.77 22.15
N SER A 219 -35.08 -8.08 21.96
CA SER A 219 -36.39 -8.47 22.49
C SER A 219 -37.46 -8.72 21.40
N ALA A 220 -37.08 -8.63 20.12
CA ALA A 220 -37.97 -8.82 18.97
C ALA A 220 -37.39 -9.84 18.00
N ASP A 221 -38.23 -10.40 17.12
CA ASP A 221 -37.86 -11.35 16.06
C ASP A 221 -36.90 -10.78 14.99
N GLY A 222 -36.18 -9.68 15.27
CA GLY A 222 -35.36 -8.91 14.35
C GLY A 222 -35.74 -7.43 14.33
N ALA A 223 -35.25 -6.68 13.34
CA ALA A 223 -35.55 -5.26 13.18
C ALA A 223 -35.59 -4.86 11.70
N VAL A 224 -36.32 -3.79 11.41
CA VAL A 224 -36.23 -3.06 10.14
C VAL A 224 -35.46 -1.78 10.40
N VAL A 225 -34.38 -1.56 9.64
CA VAL A 225 -33.57 -0.34 9.71
C VAL A 225 -33.63 0.36 8.38
N THR A 226 -34.08 1.61 8.35
CA THR A 226 -33.82 2.47 7.19
C THR A 226 -32.45 3.10 7.38
N PHE A 227 -31.58 2.94 6.39
CA PHE A 227 -30.15 3.20 6.49
C PHE A 227 -29.68 3.99 5.27
N SER A 228 -29.03 5.13 5.48
CA SER A 228 -28.42 5.92 4.40
C SER A 228 -26.92 6.03 4.62
N LEU A 229 -26.14 5.80 3.56
CA LEU A 229 -24.71 6.04 3.54
C LEU A 229 -24.46 7.43 2.94
N GLU A 230 -24.06 8.39 3.75
CA GLU A 230 -23.94 9.79 3.32
C GLU A 230 -22.54 10.09 2.77
N VAL A 231 -21.52 9.78 3.57
CA VAL A 231 -20.12 10.12 3.26
C VAL A 231 -19.23 8.91 3.50
N ILE A 232 -18.23 8.77 2.64
CA ILE A 232 -17.15 7.79 2.76
C ILE A 232 -15.84 8.59 2.86
N HIS A 233 -15.14 8.43 3.98
CA HIS A 233 -13.81 8.98 4.17
C HIS A 233 -12.79 7.84 3.99
N THR A 234 -12.05 7.88 2.89
CA THR A 234 -11.00 6.89 2.63
C THR A 234 -9.85 7.07 3.61
N VAL A 235 -9.43 5.98 4.26
CA VAL A 235 -8.30 5.98 5.21
C VAL A 235 -7.16 5.11 4.67
N GLU A 236 -5.99 5.71 4.51
CA GLU A 236 -4.79 5.09 3.94
C GLU A 236 -3.61 5.17 4.94
N ASP A 237 -2.71 4.17 4.94
CA ASP A 237 -1.46 4.28 5.69
C ASP A 237 -0.51 5.26 5.03
N VAL A 238 0.15 6.12 5.81
CA VAL A 238 1.16 7.02 5.28
C VAL A 238 2.38 6.20 4.83
N THR A 239 2.73 6.31 3.54
CA THR A 239 3.77 5.48 2.94
C THR A 239 5.12 5.73 3.60
N GLY A 240 5.72 4.66 4.14
CA GLY A 240 7.05 4.72 4.77
C GLY A 240 7.06 5.22 6.21
N VAL A 241 5.89 5.41 6.84
CA VAL A 241 5.75 5.82 8.24
C VAL A 241 4.84 4.84 8.96
N ASP A 242 5.43 4.02 9.83
CA ASP A 242 4.67 3.03 10.59
C ASP A 242 3.75 3.71 11.62
N GLY A 243 2.49 3.28 11.68
CA GLY A 243 1.48 3.82 12.59
C GLY A 243 0.82 5.13 12.17
N ALA A 244 1.31 5.82 11.14
CA ALA A 244 0.69 7.06 10.65
C ALA A 244 -0.38 6.77 9.57
N VAL A 245 -1.49 7.49 9.64
CA VAL A 245 -2.64 7.32 8.72
C VAL A 245 -3.10 8.65 8.14
N LYS A 246 -3.60 8.60 6.90
CA LYS A 246 -4.21 9.72 6.18
C LYS A 246 -5.66 9.39 5.87
N LYS A 247 -6.58 10.18 6.44
CA LYS A 247 -8.01 10.16 6.14
C LYS A 247 -8.36 11.30 5.18
N ILE A 248 -8.90 10.97 4.01
CA ILE A 248 -9.36 11.96 3.05
C ILE A 248 -10.69 12.55 3.53
N LEU A 249 -10.73 13.87 3.77
CA LEU A 249 -11.93 14.61 4.17
C LEU A 249 -12.65 15.21 2.95
N VAL A 250 -11.88 15.71 1.99
CA VAL A 250 -12.37 16.21 0.70
C VAL A 250 -11.43 15.66 -0.37
N ASP A 251 -11.99 14.93 -1.35
CA ASP A 251 -11.19 14.40 -2.46
C ASP A 251 -10.60 15.54 -3.29
N GLY A 252 -9.38 15.34 -3.76
CA GLY A 252 -8.71 16.32 -4.61
C GLY A 252 -9.03 16.12 -6.09
N GLU A 253 -8.55 17.07 -6.88
CA GLU A 253 -8.69 17.12 -8.32
C GLU A 253 -7.54 16.40 -9.03
N GLY A 254 -7.86 15.72 -10.13
CA GLY A 254 -6.88 15.00 -10.94
C GLY A 254 -6.31 13.75 -10.28
N TYR A 255 -5.21 13.26 -10.86
CA TYR A 255 -4.54 12.03 -10.40
C TYR A 255 -3.09 12.28 -9.99
N GLU A 256 -2.58 13.48 -10.25
CA GLU A 256 -1.20 13.83 -9.94
C GLU A 256 -1.02 14.08 -8.45
N LYS A 257 0.14 13.65 -7.94
CA LYS A 257 0.57 13.83 -6.56
C LYS A 257 1.97 14.46 -6.53
N PRO A 258 2.41 15.09 -5.44
CA PRO A 258 3.75 15.66 -5.37
C PRO A 258 4.84 14.59 -5.53
N ASN A 259 5.92 14.91 -6.26
CA ASN A 259 7.17 14.12 -6.28
C ASN A 259 8.28 14.82 -5.48
N ASP A 260 9.40 14.14 -5.25
CA ASP A 260 10.56 14.75 -4.58
C ASP A 260 11.06 15.97 -5.37
N GLY A 261 11.21 17.11 -4.70
CA GLY A 261 11.49 18.42 -5.29
C GLY A 261 10.28 19.21 -5.78
N ALA A 262 9.05 18.67 -5.71
CA ALA A 262 7.84 19.41 -6.06
C ALA A 262 7.65 20.65 -5.18
N GLN A 263 7.16 21.74 -5.76
CA GLN A 263 6.78 22.95 -5.04
C GLN A 263 5.30 22.87 -4.68
N CYS A 264 4.98 22.92 -3.39
CA CYS A 264 3.61 22.82 -2.90
C CYS A 264 3.27 24.03 -2.04
N GLU A 265 2.01 24.47 -2.11
CA GLU A 265 1.41 25.39 -1.16
C GLU A 265 0.43 24.60 -0.31
N ILE A 266 0.70 24.51 0.99
CA ILE A 266 -0.12 23.76 1.94
C ILE A 266 -0.69 24.70 2.99
N GLU A 267 -1.90 24.38 3.44
CA GLU A 267 -2.52 24.99 4.61
C GLU A 267 -2.80 23.87 5.61
N TYR A 268 -2.39 24.03 6.87
CA TYR A 268 -2.69 23.03 7.88
C TYR A 268 -3.12 23.60 9.23
N GLU A 269 -3.92 22.83 9.94
CA GLU A 269 -4.22 22.97 11.37
C GLU A 269 -3.61 21.77 12.12
N LYS A 270 -2.81 22.04 13.15
CA LYS A 270 -2.21 21.02 14.01
C LYS A 270 -2.96 20.90 15.34
N ARG A 271 -3.13 19.68 15.82
CA ARG A 271 -3.66 19.32 17.14
C ARG A 271 -2.70 18.33 17.80
N ALA A 272 -2.41 18.48 19.09
CA ALA A 272 -1.50 17.57 19.81
C ALA A 272 -2.07 16.16 20.03
N SER A 273 -3.38 15.98 19.92
CA SER A 273 -4.03 14.69 20.09
C SER A 273 -5.34 14.63 19.33
N LYS A 274 -5.83 13.40 19.14
CA LYS A 274 -7.08 13.11 18.42
C LYS A 274 -8.27 13.88 18.96
N GLY A 275 -8.83 14.76 18.12
CA GLY A 275 -9.98 15.59 18.49
C GLY A 275 -9.70 16.70 19.51
N GLY A 276 -8.42 17.00 19.77
CA GLY A 276 -8.01 18.12 20.62
C GLY A 276 -8.24 19.50 20.00
N GLU A 277 -7.91 20.55 20.75
CA GLU A 277 -7.95 21.93 20.24
C GLU A 277 -6.86 22.18 19.20
N VAL A 278 -7.11 23.13 18.30
CA VAL A 278 -6.13 23.57 17.31
C VAL A 278 -5.04 24.37 18.02
N GLU A 279 -3.81 23.87 17.97
CA GLU A 279 -2.64 24.53 18.56
C GLU A 279 -1.99 25.52 17.60
N GLU A 280 -2.05 25.20 16.31
CA GLU A 280 -1.29 25.91 15.28
C GLU A 280 -2.04 25.86 13.95
N THR A 281 -2.11 26.99 13.26
CA THR A 281 -2.58 27.09 11.88
C THR A 281 -1.52 27.79 11.04
N LYS A 282 -1.07 27.17 9.95
CA LYS A 282 -0.08 27.76 9.03
C LYS A 282 -0.48 27.58 7.58
N SER A 283 -0.04 28.54 6.77
CA SER A 283 0.04 28.43 5.31
C SER A 283 1.51 28.51 4.92
N LEU A 284 2.02 27.51 4.21
CA LEU A 284 3.44 27.34 3.90
C LEU A 284 3.63 27.01 2.42
N GLN A 285 4.68 27.59 1.84
CA GLN A 285 5.29 27.05 0.63
C GLN A 285 6.34 26.03 1.05
N VAL A 286 6.18 24.80 0.58
CA VAL A 286 7.07 23.68 0.90
C VAL A 286 7.64 23.12 -0.39
N VAL A 287 8.94 22.85 -0.39
CA VAL A 287 9.56 22.03 -1.42
C VAL A 287 9.70 20.62 -0.85
N ILE A 288 9.04 19.65 -1.48
CA ILE A 288 9.08 18.26 -1.02
C ILE A 288 10.52 17.77 -1.02
N GLY A 289 10.94 17.22 0.12
CA GLY A 289 12.29 16.75 0.37
C GLY A 289 13.21 17.84 0.95
N ASP A 290 12.80 19.10 1.05
CA ASP A 290 13.54 20.16 1.75
C ASP A 290 12.94 20.44 3.15
N GLU A 291 13.76 20.97 4.07
CA GLU A 291 13.46 20.97 5.52
C GLU A 291 12.43 22.05 5.94
N HIS A 292 11.20 21.95 5.44
CA HIS A 292 10.11 22.85 5.79
C HIS A 292 9.16 22.27 6.86
N ILE A 293 9.02 20.94 6.89
CA ILE A 293 8.06 20.19 7.71
C ILE A 293 8.65 18.85 8.17
N SER A 294 7.94 18.13 9.05
CA SER A 294 8.34 16.78 9.47
C SER A 294 8.29 15.79 8.30
N ASP A 295 9.17 14.78 8.34
CA ASP A 295 9.24 13.75 7.30
C ASP A 295 7.92 12.95 7.17
N GLU A 296 7.18 12.80 8.28
CA GLU A 296 5.87 12.13 8.28
C GLU A 296 4.80 12.96 7.55
N LEU A 297 4.73 14.26 7.84
CA LEU A 297 3.82 15.18 7.17
C LEU A 297 4.15 15.32 5.69
N GLU A 298 5.43 15.38 5.35
CA GLU A 298 5.90 15.37 3.96
C GLU A 298 5.44 14.11 3.22
N SER A 299 5.60 12.94 3.83
CA SER A 299 5.17 11.66 3.26
C SER A 299 3.66 11.61 3.04
N ALA A 300 2.87 12.19 3.95
CA ALA A 300 1.42 12.31 3.79
C ALA A 300 1.04 13.26 2.64
N ILE A 301 1.71 14.40 2.51
CA ILE A 301 1.48 15.37 1.41
C ILE A 301 1.79 14.75 0.05
N MET A 302 2.85 13.95 -0.06
CA MET A 302 3.17 13.20 -1.29
C MET A 302 2.06 12.21 -1.72
N MET A 303 1.14 11.87 -0.82
CA MET A 303 -0.01 11.02 -1.13
C MET A 303 -1.27 11.81 -1.51
N MET A 304 -1.27 13.13 -1.37
CA MET A 304 -2.42 14.00 -1.62
C MET A 304 -2.51 14.42 -3.09
N LYS A 305 -3.74 14.57 -3.58
CA LYS A 305 -4.05 15.23 -4.85
C LYS A 305 -4.19 16.75 -4.67
N LEU A 306 -4.11 17.50 -5.76
CA LEU A 306 -4.37 18.94 -5.75
C LEU A 306 -5.75 19.24 -5.17
N LYS A 307 -5.90 20.26 -4.31
CA LYS A 307 -7.12 20.61 -3.57
C LYS A 307 -7.64 19.57 -2.58
N GLU A 308 -6.98 18.42 -2.41
CA GLU A 308 -7.34 17.44 -1.39
C GLU A 308 -7.22 18.06 0.00
N LYS A 309 -8.22 17.80 0.85
CA LYS A 309 -8.17 18.08 2.29
C LYS A 309 -8.17 16.75 3.04
N ALA A 310 -7.16 16.53 3.88
CA ALA A 310 -6.98 15.28 4.60
C ALA A 310 -6.67 15.54 6.09
N LEU A 311 -7.13 14.63 6.93
CA LEU A 311 -6.68 14.49 8.32
C LEU A 311 -5.55 13.47 8.35
N VAL A 312 -4.36 13.90 8.77
CA VAL A 312 -3.18 13.06 8.93
C VAL A 312 -2.97 12.85 10.43
N THR A 313 -3.08 11.62 10.90
CA THR A 313 -2.75 11.24 12.28
C THR A 313 -1.37 10.60 12.28
N MET A 314 -0.41 11.24 12.94
CA MET A 314 0.98 10.80 13.04
C MET A 314 1.13 9.63 14.02
N ALA A 315 2.28 8.96 13.99
CA ALA A 315 2.53 7.79 14.84
C ALA A 315 2.48 8.09 16.35
N ASP A 316 2.81 9.34 16.74
CA ASP A 316 2.74 9.82 18.12
C ASP A 316 1.34 10.29 18.56
N GLY A 317 0.35 10.24 17.66
CA GLY A 317 -1.02 10.68 17.89
C GLY A 317 -1.30 12.16 17.57
N THR A 318 -0.30 12.93 17.14
CA THR A 318 -0.47 14.30 16.65
C THR A 318 -1.34 14.29 15.38
N GLU A 319 -2.29 15.23 15.26
CA GLU A 319 -3.15 15.34 14.08
C GLU A 319 -2.88 16.63 13.29
N TYR A 320 -2.84 16.50 11.97
CA TYR A 320 -2.77 17.60 11.02
C TYR A 320 -3.97 17.54 10.08
N THR A 321 -4.80 18.57 10.07
CA THR A 321 -5.78 18.76 8.99
C THR A 321 -5.11 19.60 7.90
N VAL A 322 -4.71 18.96 6.80
CA VAL A 322 -3.90 19.55 5.73
C VAL A 322 -4.75 19.73 4.47
N THR A 323 -4.57 20.85 3.79
CA THR A 323 -5.11 21.11 2.45
C THR A 323 -3.95 21.36 1.50
N LEU A 324 -3.89 20.60 0.40
CA LEU A 324 -2.90 20.83 -0.66
C LEU A 324 -3.45 21.89 -1.64
N ALA A 325 -3.19 23.16 -1.35
CA ALA A 325 -3.78 24.28 -2.07
C ALA A 325 -3.23 24.45 -3.50
N LYS A 326 -1.91 24.26 -3.68
CA LYS A 326 -1.23 24.28 -4.99
C LYS A 326 -0.11 23.24 -5.03
N MET A 327 0.20 22.75 -6.23
CA MET A 327 1.31 21.83 -6.46
C MET A 327 1.87 22.04 -7.88
N GLU A 328 3.18 22.12 -7.98
CA GLU A 328 3.96 22.01 -9.20
C GLU A 328 4.99 20.88 -9.04
N ARG A 329 4.86 19.84 -9.86
CA ARG A 329 5.79 18.69 -9.81
C ARG A 329 7.18 19.09 -10.30
N ALA A 330 8.21 18.53 -9.68
CA ALA A 330 9.56 18.60 -10.24
C ALA A 330 9.61 17.84 -11.57
N LYS A 331 10.40 18.35 -12.53
CA LYS A 331 10.66 17.66 -13.79
C LYS A 331 11.33 16.31 -13.52
N GLU A 332 10.97 15.31 -14.31
CA GLU A 332 11.65 14.03 -14.30
C GLU A 332 12.98 14.11 -15.08
N GLN A 333 13.95 13.26 -14.74
CA GLN A 333 15.31 13.31 -15.29
C GLN A 333 15.38 13.22 -16.82
N TYR A 334 14.45 12.48 -17.44
CA TYR A 334 14.39 12.33 -18.90
C TYR A 334 13.89 13.58 -19.62
N ALA A 335 13.19 14.47 -18.91
CA ALA A 335 12.66 15.73 -19.44
C ALA A 335 13.61 16.92 -19.23
N MET A 336 14.77 16.70 -18.60
CA MET A 336 15.76 17.73 -18.30
C MET A 336 16.89 17.76 -19.33
N ASN A 337 17.32 18.97 -19.71
CA ASN A 337 18.57 19.17 -20.44
C ASN A 337 19.80 19.08 -19.50
N ALA A 338 21.02 19.17 -20.05
CA ALA A 338 22.25 19.03 -19.26
C ALA A 338 22.41 20.12 -18.18
N ALA A 339 22.15 21.39 -18.52
CA ALA A 339 22.20 22.50 -17.56
C ALA A 339 21.18 22.32 -16.41
N GLU A 340 19.95 21.93 -16.72
CA GLU A 340 18.90 21.66 -15.73
C GLU A 340 19.27 20.49 -14.81
N LYS A 341 19.92 19.44 -15.34
CA LYS A 341 20.42 18.31 -14.54
C LYS A 341 21.52 18.74 -13.58
N LEU A 342 22.46 19.56 -14.04
CA LEU A 342 23.55 20.08 -13.22
C LEU A 342 23.02 20.98 -12.10
N GLU A 343 22.08 21.88 -12.42
CA GLU A 343 21.42 22.75 -11.45
C GLU A 343 20.61 21.94 -10.41
N ALA A 344 19.84 20.94 -10.85
CA ALA A 344 19.12 20.05 -9.96
C ALA A 344 20.08 19.29 -9.04
N ALA A 345 21.16 18.72 -9.56
CA ALA A 345 22.15 18.02 -8.76
C ALA A 345 22.80 18.93 -7.69
N GLU A 346 23.11 20.18 -8.02
CA GLU A 346 23.61 21.17 -7.06
C GLU A 346 22.57 21.51 -5.98
N LYS A 347 21.31 21.72 -6.35
CA LYS A 347 20.22 21.96 -5.38
C LYS A 347 20.09 20.80 -4.39
N TYR A 348 20.11 19.56 -4.88
CA TYR A 348 20.04 18.37 -4.03
C TYR A 348 21.32 18.19 -3.17
N LYS A 349 22.50 18.55 -3.70
CA LYS A 349 23.74 18.59 -2.91
C LYS A 349 23.63 19.58 -1.75
N ALA A 350 23.14 20.80 -2.01
CA ALA A 350 22.94 21.82 -0.99
C ALA A 350 21.95 21.37 0.10
N SER A 351 20.80 20.83 -0.32
CA SER A 351 19.81 20.24 0.60
C SER A 351 20.40 19.09 1.44
N GLY A 352 21.23 18.23 0.84
CA GLY A 352 21.98 17.20 1.56
C GLY A 352 23.01 17.74 2.55
N ASN A 353 23.72 18.81 2.18
CA ASN A 353 24.68 19.49 3.05
C ASN A 353 24.00 20.10 4.28
N ASP A 354 22.83 20.71 4.10
CA ASP A 354 22.08 21.30 5.21
C ASP A 354 21.51 20.22 6.13
N ALA A 355 20.96 19.13 5.57
CA ALA A 355 20.56 17.96 6.35
C ALA A 355 21.74 17.36 7.15
N TYR A 356 22.94 17.32 6.57
CA TYR A 356 24.14 16.85 7.26
C TYR A 356 24.52 17.76 8.44
N LYS A 357 24.50 19.10 8.26
CA LYS A 357 24.77 20.07 9.34
C LYS A 357 23.78 19.91 10.49
N ASN A 358 22.52 19.64 10.15
CA ASN A 358 21.45 19.39 11.13
C ASN A 358 21.44 17.96 11.68
N SER A 359 22.49 17.17 11.46
CA SER A 359 22.64 15.77 11.92
C SER A 359 21.56 14.80 11.41
N LYS A 360 20.82 15.17 10.37
CA LYS A 360 19.80 14.33 9.71
C LYS A 360 20.44 13.43 8.64
N PHE A 361 21.29 12.50 9.09
CA PHE A 361 22.15 11.69 8.20
C PHE A 361 21.38 10.82 7.20
N ALA A 362 20.22 10.26 7.58
CA ALA A 362 19.39 9.46 6.67
C ALA A 362 18.89 10.30 5.49
N ARG A 363 18.45 11.54 5.77
CA ARG A 363 18.00 12.50 4.76
C ARG A 363 19.15 12.99 3.89
N ALA A 364 20.29 13.32 4.48
CA ALA A 364 21.50 13.69 3.75
C ALA A 364 21.92 12.58 2.76
N THR A 365 21.89 11.31 3.20
CA THR A 365 22.17 10.14 2.35
C THR A 365 21.22 10.07 1.15
N LYS A 366 19.91 10.21 1.38
CA LYS A 366 18.91 10.21 0.30
C LYS A 366 19.15 11.35 -0.69
N LYS A 367 19.46 12.56 -0.21
CA LYS A 367 19.69 13.75 -1.04
C LYS A 367 20.96 13.65 -1.88
N TYR A 368 22.08 13.18 -1.34
CA TYR A 368 23.28 12.95 -2.15
C TYR A 368 23.08 11.84 -3.20
N ALA A 369 22.36 10.78 -2.84
CA ALA A 369 22.01 9.73 -3.79
C ALA A 369 21.10 10.25 -4.92
N ALA A 370 20.11 11.10 -4.61
CA ALA A 370 19.26 11.76 -5.60
C ALA A 370 20.06 12.70 -6.51
N ALA A 371 20.97 13.51 -5.94
CA ALA A 371 21.86 14.38 -6.70
C ALA A 371 22.73 13.59 -7.69
N LEU A 372 23.30 12.45 -7.26
CA LEU A 372 24.12 11.60 -8.12
C LEU A 372 23.37 11.09 -9.35
N LYS A 373 22.07 10.75 -9.22
CA LYS A 373 21.28 10.23 -10.35
C LYS A 373 21.15 11.25 -11.49
N PHE A 374 21.12 12.55 -11.20
CA PHE A 374 21.03 13.58 -12.24
C PHE A 374 22.28 13.67 -13.10
N VAL A 375 23.45 13.32 -12.54
CA VAL A 375 24.74 13.44 -13.22
C VAL A 375 25.38 12.10 -13.57
N GLU A 376 24.86 10.97 -13.10
CA GLU A 376 25.43 9.62 -13.31
C GLU A 376 25.76 9.37 -14.78
N TYR A 377 24.78 9.58 -15.67
CA TYR A 377 24.91 9.44 -17.11
C TYR A 377 25.02 10.82 -17.80
N ASP A 378 26.24 11.19 -18.17
CA ASP A 378 26.58 12.46 -18.83
C ASP A 378 26.96 12.27 -20.31
N THR A 379 26.44 11.23 -20.97
CA THR A 379 26.73 10.93 -22.39
C THR A 379 26.37 12.07 -23.32
N ASN A 380 25.32 12.82 -22.97
CA ASN A 380 24.78 13.92 -23.78
C ASN A 380 25.31 15.29 -23.37
N PHE A 381 26.27 15.35 -22.45
CA PHE A 381 26.84 16.60 -21.94
C PHE A 381 27.98 17.05 -22.86
N SER A 382 28.17 18.36 -22.99
CA SER A 382 29.37 18.93 -23.61
C SER A 382 30.63 18.58 -22.81
N ASP A 383 31.81 18.82 -23.38
CA ASP A 383 33.06 18.54 -22.67
C ASP A 383 33.22 19.45 -21.43
N GLU A 384 32.77 20.70 -21.51
CA GLU A 384 32.73 21.62 -20.37
C GLU A 384 31.76 21.12 -19.29
N GLU A 385 30.55 20.72 -19.68
CA GLU A 385 29.54 20.18 -18.76
C GLU A 385 29.98 18.87 -18.11
N LYS A 386 30.74 18.03 -18.83
CA LYS A 386 31.37 16.82 -18.26
C LYS A 386 32.41 17.15 -17.20
N GLN A 387 33.18 18.22 -17.36
CA GLN A 387 34.10 18.66 -16.29
C GLN A 387 33.35 19.13 -15.06
N VAL A 388 32.22 19.82 -15.23
CA VAL A 388 31.34 20.22 -14.13
C VAL A 388 30.73 19.00 -13.44
N SER A 389 30.14 18.08 -14.21
CA SER A 389 29.60 16.80 -13.75
C SER A 389 30.65 16.00 -12.96
N LYS A 390 31.89 15.92 -13.46
CA LYS A 390 33.00 15.22 -12.78
C LYS A 390 33.30 15.81 -11.41
N LYS A 391 33.42 17.14 -11.29
CA LYS A 391 33.63 17.82 -10.00
C LYS A 391 32.46 17.60 -9.04
N LEU A 392 31.24 17.64 -9.56
CA LEU A 392 30.03 17.42 -8.77
C LEU A 392 29.92 15.98 -8.26
N LYS A 393 30.18 14.98 -9.12
CA LYS A 393 30.27 13.56 -8.73
C LYS A 393 31.31 13.34 -7.63
N LEU A 394 32.49 13.97 -7.75
CA LEU A 394 33.54 13.88 -6.74
C LEU A 394 33.04 14.40 -5.39
N SER A 395 32.50 15.62 -5.37
CA SER A 395 31.95 16.25 -4.16
C SER A 395 30.83 15.41 -3.52
N LEU A 396 29.91 14.87 -4.31
CA LEU A 396 28.81 14.02 -3.85
C LEU A 396 29.28 12.70 -3.24
N ASN A 397 30.24 12.03 -3.86
CA ASN A 397 30.81 10.78 -3.32
C ASN A 397 31.59 11.04 -2.03
N LEU A 398 32.34 12.15 -1.97
CA LEU A 398 33.00 12.60 -0.75
C LEU A 398 31.99 12.84 0.37
N ASN A 399 30.92 13.59 0.12
CA ASN A 399 29.91 13.90 1.13
C ASN A 399 29.14 12.63 1.56
N SER A 400 28.84 11.72 0.63
CA SER A 400 28.25 10.41 0.94
C SER A 400 29.16 9.57 1.85
N ALA A 401 30.48 9.55 1.59
CA ALA A 401 31.45 8.87 2.44
C ALA A 401 31.48 9.48 3.85
N ALA A 402 31.41 10.82 3.98
CA ALA A 402 31.36 11.49 5.27
C ALA A 402 30.12 11.09 6.10
N VAL A 403 28.94 11.01 5.46
CA VAL A 403 27.70 10.57 6.12
C VAL A 403 27.79 9.10 6.55
N ALA A 404 28.34 8.25 5.68
CA ALA A 404 28.52 6.84 5.96
C ALA A 404 29.48 6.61 7.15
N ILE A 405 30.55 7.40 7.27
CA ILE A 405 31.45 7.37 8.43
C ILE A 405 30.71 7.80 9.71
N LYS A 406 29.94 8.90 9.66
CA LYS A 406 29.14 9.37 10.81
C LYS A 406 28.15 8.31 11.33
N THR A 407 27.58 7.54 10.41
CA THR A 407 26.60 6.49 10.71
C THR A 407 27.25 5.12 10.92
N LYS A 408 28.60 5.03 10.91
CA LYS A 408 29.38 3.78 11.04
C LYS A 408 29.04 2.73 9.98
N SER A 409 28.54 3.16 8.82
CA SER A 409 28.32 2.30 7.65
C SER A 409 29.61 2.16 6.86
N TRP A 410 30.57 1.42 7.40
CA TRP A 410 31.95 1.35 6.88
C TRP A 410 32.03 0.85 5.43
N SER A 411 31.24 -0.15 5.06
CA SER A 411 31.18 -0.65 3.68
C SER A 411 30.69 0.41 2.68
N SER A 412 29.71 1.22 3.09
CA SER A 412 29.20 2.34 2.26
C SER A 412 30.22 3.47 2.16
N ALA A 413 30.94 3.76 3.25
CA ALA A 413 32.01 4.75 3.29
C ALA A 413 33.19 4.36 2.39
N ARG A 414 33.58 3.08 2.42
CA ARG A 414 34.57 2.51 1.51
C ARG A 414 34.14 2.68 0.06
N LYS A 415 32.96 2.19 -0.32
CA LYS A 415 32.43 2.27 -1.70
C LYS A 415 32.37 3.71 -2.23
N SER A 416 31.92 4.64 -1.40
CA SER A 416 31.81 6.05 -1.78
C SER A 416 33.19 6.69 -1.93
N SER A 417 34.14 6.35 -1.07
CA SER A 417 35.53 6.82 -1.18
C SER A 417 36.24 6.26 -2.41
N GLU A 418 36.06 4.98 -2.73
CA GLU A 418 36.59 4.35 -3.96
C GLU A 418 36.08 5.05 -5.21
N LYS A 419 34.78 5.33 -5.30
CA LYS A 419 34.19 6.10 -6.40
C LYS A 419 34.77 7.52 -6.52
N ALA A 420 35.07 8.18 -5.40
CA ALA A 420 35.75 9.47 -5.42
C ALA A 420 37.18 9.35 -5.99
N LEU A 421 37.90 8.27 -5.65
CA LEU A 421 39.25 8.00 -6.18
C LEU A 421 39.28 7.57 -7.65
N GLU A 422 38.21 6.96 -8.16
CA GLU A 422 38.05 6.71 -9.60
C GLU A 422 38.00 8.02 -10.41
N LEU A 423 37.46 9.10 -9.81
CA LEU A 423 37.38 10.42 -10.43
C LEU A 423 38.68 11.22 -10.23
N GLU A 424 39.25 11.13 -9.04
CA GLU A 424 40.49 11.80 -8.64
C GLU A 424 41.34 10.90 -7.73
N SER A 425 42.26 10.15 -8.32
CA SER A 425 43.03 9.10 -7.63
C SER A 425 43.94 9.57 -6.49
N GLY A 426 44.25 10.86 -6.45
CA GLY A 426 45.09 11.50 -5.43
C GLY A 426 44.31 12.32 -4.40
N ASN A 427 42.97 12.24 -4.40
CA ASN A 427 42.16 13.07 -3.50
C ASN A 427 42.41 12.66 -2.03
N GLU A 428 43.04 13.56 -1.27
CA GLU A 428 43.43 13.34 0.13
C GLU A 428 42.24 12.95 1.02
N LYS A 429 41.11 13.67 0.89
CA LYS A 429 39.89 13.39 1.67
C LYS A 429 39.36 11.98 1.38
N ALA A 430 39.37 11.56 0.11
CA ALA A 430 38.91 10.23 -0.28
C ALA A 430 39.88 9.13 0.22
N LEU A 431 41.19 9.32 0.09
CA LEU A 431 42.21 8.40 0.61
C LEU A 431 42.08 8.24 2.13
N TYR A 432 41.91 9.34 2.85
CA TYR A 432 41.80 9.32 4.31
C TYR A 432 40.51 8.62 4.77
N ARG A 433 39.37 8.91 4.12
CA ARG A 433 38.08 8.27 4.42
C ARG A 433 38.06 6.79 4.06
N LEU A 434 38.71 6.40 2.96
CA LEU A 434 38.90 5.01 2.59
C LEU A 434 39.79 4.28 3.61
N ALA A 435 40.90 4.89 4.03
CA ALA A 435 41.77 4.34 5.05
C ALA A 435 41.03 4.11 6.36
N GLN A 436 40.23 5.10 6.79
CA GLN A 436 39.41 5.01 8.00
C GLN A 436 38.39 3.87 7.91
N ALA A 437 37.64 3.78 6.80
CA ALA A 437 36.65 2.73 6.61
C ALA A 437 37.30 1.33 6.54
N SER A 438 38.43 1.21 5.85
CA SER A 438 39.16 -0.06 5.70
C SER A 438 39.72 -0.56 7.03
N MET A 439 40.15 0.34 7.93
CA MET A 439 40.59 -0.04 9.28
C MET A 439 39.48 -0.70 10.09
N GLU A 440 38.26 -0.15 10.02
CA GLU A 440 37.11 -0.67 10.77
C GLU A 440 36.52 -1.93 10.12
N LEU A 441 36.92 -2.23 8.87
CA LEU A 441 36.61 -3.48 8.16
C LEU A 441 37.73 -4.53 8.27
N ASP A 442 38.76 -4.27 9.08
CA ASP A 442 39.97 -5.11 9.23
C ASP A 442 40.79 -5.32 7.95
N GLU A 443 40.65 -4.41 6.98
CA GLU A 443 41.35 -4.40 5.70
C GLU A 443 42.62 -3.54 5.78
N TYR A 444 43.54 -3.94 6.67
CA TYR A 444 44.69 -3.15 7.08
C TYR A 444 45.68 -2.83 5.94
N ASP A 445 45.86 -3.73 4.97
CA ASP A 445 46.73 -3.50 3.81
C ASP A 445 46.26 -2.33 2.95
N GLU A 446 44.95 -2.22 2.72
CA GLU A 446 44.38 -1.14 1.92
C GLU A 446 44.44 0.19 2.68
N SER A 447 44.18 0.16 3.99
CA SER A 447 44.37 1.34 4.84
C SER A 447 45.81 1.84 4.81
N ARG A 448 46.78 0.94 4.95
CA ARG A 448 48.21 1.27 4.89
C ARG A 448 48.58 1.89 3.55
N ARG A 449 48.09 1.32 2.44
CA ARG A 449 48.33 1.85 1.09
C ARG A 449 47.81 3.27 0.96
N CYS A 450 46.59 3.53 1.41
CA CYS A 450 45.98 4.86 1.36
C CYS A 450 46.76 5.88 2.19
N LEU A 451 47.11 5.54 3.44
CA LEU A 451 47.86 6.45 4.33
C LEU A 451 49.27 6.73 3.82
N LYS A 452 49.95 5.74 3.22
CA LYS A 452 51.26 5.97 2.58
C LYS A 452 51.16 6.98 1.44
N LYS A 453 50.15 6.86 0.57
CA LYS A 453 49.95 7.84 -0.51
C LYS A 453 49.75 9.26 0.00
N ILE A 454 49.04 9.44 1.12
CA ILE A 454 48.87 10.75 1.75
C ILE A 454 50.22 11.27 2.26
N LEU A 455 50.94 10.44 3.03
CA LEU A 455 52.22 10.81 3.65
C LEU A 455 53.36 10.98 2.63
N GLU A 456 53.26 10.39 1.44
CA GLU A 456 54.19 10.61 0.32
C GLU A 456 54.03 12.02 -0.28
N VAL A 457 52.84 12.62 -0.17
CA VAL A 457 52.56 13.98 -0.64
C VAL A 457 52.82 15.00 0.46
N ASP A 458 52.34 14.72 1.67
CA ASP A 458 52.56 15.53 2.87
C ASP A 458 52.99 14.66 4.05
N GLU A 459 54.30 14.56 4.24
CA GLU A 459 54.89 13.81 5.36
C GLU A 459 54.47 14.37 6.72
N ALA A 460 54.11 15.66 6.82
CA ALA A 460 53.74 16.34 8.06
C ALA A 460 52.24 16.28 8.37
N HIS A 461 51.45 15.57 7.56
CA HIS A 461 50.00 15.45 7.75
C HIS A 461 49.66 14.75 9.08
N ALA A 462 49.26 15.55 10.07
CA ALA A 462 49.11 15.11 11.45
C ALA A 462 48.07 13.99 11.63
N GLU A 463 46.91 14.11 10.97
CA GLU A 463 45.82 13.14 11.04
C GLU A 463 46.23 11.80 10.40
N ALA A 464 46.88 11.83 9.24
CA ALA A 464 47.36 10.62 8.57
C ALA A 464 48.45 9.90 9.39
N GLN A 465 49.36 10.64 10.02
CA GLN A 465 50.36 10.06 10.93
C GLN A 465 49.70 9.38 12.14
N ARG A 466 48.71 10.04 12.76
CA ARG A 466 47.95 9.48 13.90
C ARG A 466 47.23 8.19 13.51
N MET A 467 46.56 8.19 12.35
CA MET A 467 45.88 7.00 11.83
C MET A 467 46.87 5.87 11.52
N MET A 468 48.03 6.19 10.94
CA MET A 468 49.09 5.21 10.66
C MET A 468 49.65 4.57 11.95
N ASN A 469 49.79 5.34 13.02
CA ASN A 469 50.20 4.78 14.33
C ASN A 469 49.13 3.86 14.92
N ARG A 470 47.84 4.24 14.83
CA ARG A 470 46.72 3.38 15.24
C ARG A 470 46.69 2.09 14.42
N LEU A 471 46.91 2.16 13.11
CA LEU A 471 46.98 0.99 12.22
C LEU A 471 48.09 0.03 12.63
N LYS A 472 49.31 0.53 12.88
CA LYS A 472 50.44 -0.29 13.36
C LYS A 472 50.10 -1.01 14.68
N ALA A 473 49.40 -0.35 15.59
CA ALA A 473 48.98 -0.97 16.85
C ALA A 473 47.95 -2.09 16.63
N LEU A 474 46.98 -1.89 15.73
CA LEU A 474 46.00 -2.93 15.37
C LEU A 474 46.66 -4.14 14.71
N GLU A 475 47.59 -3.92 13.77
CA GLU A 475 48.32 -5.00 13.11
C GLU A 475 49.20 -5.79 14.09
N ALA A 476 49.88 -5.11 15.02
CA ALA A 476 50.64 -5.78 16.07
C ALA A 476 49.74 -6.65 16.96
N ARG A 477 48.53 -6.16 17.28
CA ARG A 477 47.54 -6.94 18.03
C ARG A 477 47.04 -8.16 17.26
N GLN A 478 46.80 -8.01 15.96
CA GLN A 478 46.39 -9.12 15.10
C GLN A 478 47.49 -10.19 15.00
N ALA A 479 48.74 -9.78 14.76
CA ALA A 479 49.89 -10.68 14.74
C ALA A 479 50.05 -11.45 16.07
N LYS A 480 49.82 -10.80 17.22
CA LYS A 480 49.81 -11.47 18.54
C LYS A 480 48.68 -12.50 18.67
N LYS A 481 47.46 -12.17 18.20
CA LYS A 481 46.34 -13.11 18.22
C LYS A 481 46.62 -14.32 17.32
N ASP A 482 47.12 -14.08 16.12
CA ASP A 482 47.44 -15.13 15.15
C ASP A 482 48.54 -16.03 15.70
N ALA A 483 49.63 -15.46 16.24
CA ALA A 483 50.69 -16.23 16.89
C ALA A 483 50.15 -17.11 18.04
N ARG A 484 49.20 -16.61 18.84
CA ARG A 484 48.56 -17.39 19.91
C ARG A 484 47.67 -18.51 19.37
N ILE A 485 46.91 -18.26 18.30
CA ILE A 485 46.03 -19.26 17.67
C ILE A 485 46.88 -20.36 17.03
N PHE A 486 47.88 -19.99 16.22
CA PHE A 486 48.79 -20.95 15.58
C PHE A 486 49.62 -21.72 16.62
N GLY A 487 50.18 -21.05 17.63
CA GLY A 487 50.91 -21.71 18.72
C GLY A 487 50.05 -22.69 19.54
N GLY A 488 48.78 -22.34 19.80
CA GLY A 488 47.82 -23.25 20.44
C GLY A 488 47.40 -24.43 19.55
N MET A 489 47.42 -24.26 18.22
CA MET A 489 47.15 -25.32 17.24
C MET A 489 48.32 -26.33 17.17
N PHE A 490 49.57 -25.86 17.28
CA PHE A 490 50.75 -26.73 17.39
C PHE A 490 50.77 -27.53 18.70
N ASN A 491 50.37 -26.95 19.82
CA ASN A 491 50.23 -27.68 21.09
C ASN A 491 49.09 -28.72 21.11
N LYS A 492 48.15 -28.67 20.16
CA LYS A 492 47.08 -29.66 20.00
C LYS A 492 47.43 -30.76 18.99
N MET A 493 48.51 -30.58 18.23
CA MET A 493 49.02 -31.54 17.27
C MET A 493 50.25 -32.20 17.90
N ASP A 494 50.05 -33.06 18.90
CA ASP A 494 51.12 -33.85 19.53
C ASP A 494 51.78 -34.77 18.50
N LEU A 495 52.81 -34.27 17.84
CA LEU A 495 53.87 -35.07 17.26
C LEU A 495 55.19 -34.48 17.74
N TYR A 496 55.81 -35.22 18.67
CA TYR A 496 57.13 -35.04 19.29
C TYR A 496 57.15 -34.29 20.63
N ASP A 497 57.14 -35.11 21.68
CA ASP A 497 57.52 -34.79 23.06
C ASP A 497 58.95 -34.19 23.15
N ASP A 498 59.16 -33.46 24.25
CA ASP A 498 60.40 -32.86 24.75
C ASP A 498 60.78 -31.47 24.19
N VAL A 499 60.20 -30.41 24.78
CA VAL A 499 60.89 -29.40 25.63
C VAL A 499 59.83 -28.46 26.23
N LYS A 500 59.66 -28.48 27.55
CA LYS A 500 58.83 -27.48 28.28
C LYS A 500 59.61 -26.18 28.43
N VAL A 501 59.13 -25.12 27.79
CA VAL A 501 59.57 -23.73 28.06
C VAL A 501 58.42 -23.01 28.78
N ASP A 502 58.68 -22.49 29.97
CA ASP A 502 57.69 -21.79 30.82
C ASP A 502 57.30 -20.42 30.22
N ALA A 503 56.41 -20.45 29.22
CA ALA A 503 55.89 -19.29 28.49
C ALA A 503 54.94 -18.37 29.31
N LYS A 504 54.58 -18.74 30.55
CA LYS A 504 53.62 -17.99 31.38
C LYS A 504 54.18 -16.68 31.91
N THR A 505 55.44 -16.66 32.31
CA THR A 505 56.05 -15.52 33.04
C THR A 505 56.50 -14.36 32.15
N GLU A 506 56.75 -14.61 30.86
CA GLU A 506 57.02 -13.55 29.87
C GLU A 506 55.72 -12.95 29.32
N ALA A 507 54.68 -13.77 29.14
CA ALA A 507 53.37 -13.33 28.67
C ALA A 507 52.70 -12.33 29.64
N GLU A 508 52.81 -12.55 30.96
CA GLU A 508 52.24 -11.66 31.98
C GLU A 508 52.97 -10.30 32.06
N LYS A 509 54.30 -10.27 31.86
CA LYS A 509 55.08 -9.03 31.84
C LYS A 509 54.85 -8.21 30.56
N GLU A 510 54.67 -8.88 29.43
CA GLU A 510 54.28 -8.22 28.18
C GLU A 510 52.82 -7.74 28.19
N GLU A 511 51.90 -8.43 28.87
CA GLU A 511 50.52 -7.97 29.07
C GLU A 511 50.47 -6.61 29.80
N THR A 512 51.22 -6.46 30.89
CA THR A 512 51.27 -5.20 31.65
C THR A 512 51.81 -4.02 30.82
N PHE A 513 52.86 -4.22 30.01
CA PHE A 513 53.44 -3.18 29.16
C PHE A 513 52.50 -2.74 28.02
N VAL A 514 51.75 -3.69 27.45
CA VAL A 514 50.75 -3.41 26.40
C VAL A 514 49.56 -2.65 26.97
N THR A 515 49.15 -2.96 28.20
CA THR A 515 48.05 -2.25 28.88
C THR A 515 48.43 -0.79 29.16
N GLU A 516 49.68 -0.53 29.56
CA GLU A 516 50.20 0.84 29.77
C GLU A 516 50.27 1.65 28.46
N MET A 517 50.67 1.02 27.35
CA MET A 517 50.64 1.67 26.02
C MET A 517 49.21 1.93 25.53
N GLU A 518 48.26 1.04 25.81
CA GLU A 518 46.84 1.24 25.51
C GLU A 518 46.23 2.39 26.32
N GLU A 519 46.66 2.56 27.57
CA GLU A 519 46.19 3.62 28.46
C GLU A 519 46.78 4.99 28.08
N GLN A 520 48.04 5.04 27.63
CA GLN A 520 48.65 6.23 27.02
C GLN A 520 47.98 6.60 25.69
N ALA A 521 47.65 5.61 24.84
CA ALA A 521 46.94 5.86 23.58
C ALA A 521 45.47 6.29 23.77
N LYS A 522 44.85 5.94 24.90
CA LYS A 522 43.50 6.38 25.29
C LYS A 522 43.48 7.77 25.95
N THR A 523 44.53 8.15 26.67
CA THR A 523 44.60 9.41 27.45
C THR A 523 45.03 10.62 26.62
N GLU A 524 45.73 10.44 25.50
CA GLU A 524 46.08 11.52 24.56
C GLU A 524 44.99 11.82 23.51
N ALA A 525 43.85 11.12 23.52
CA ALA A 525 42.85 11.18 22.45
C ALA A 525 41.52 11.82 22.89
N PRO A 526 41.11 12.98 22.31
CA PRO A 526 39.69 13.31 22.22
C PRO A 526 38.99 12.32 21.27
N PRO A 527 37.67 12.08 21.43
CA PRO A 527 36.92 11.18 20.56
C PRO A 527 36.99 11.62 19.09
N MET A 528 37.29 10.65 18.21
CA MET A 528 37.51 10.81 16.76
C MET A 528 36.22 11.07 15.97
N ASP A 529 35.23 11.71 16.57
CA ASP A 529 33.86 11.79 16.03
C ASP A 529 33.64 12.93 15.02
N GLN A 530 34.65 13.72 14.66
CA GLN A 530 34.50 14.84 13.72
C GLN A 530 35.18 14.56 12.37
N PRO A 531 34.47 13.99 11.38
CA PRO A 531 34.92 14.03 10.00
C PRO A 531 35.02 15.47 9.51
N LEU A 532 35.99 15.72 8.62
CA LEU A 532 36.09 16.96 7.85
C LEU A 532 34.71 17.30 7.27
N ALA A 533 34.29 18.55 7.47
CA ALA A 533 33.00 19.07 7.02
C ALA A 533 32.74 18.73 5.55
N PRO A 534 31.46 18.51 5.16
CA PRO A 534 31.10 18.28 3.77
C PRO A 534 31.63 19.42 2.90
N ASP A 535 32.08 19.08 1.71
CA ASP A 535 32.71 20.03 0.80
C ASP A 535 31.63 21.03 0.34
N ALA A 536 31.76 22.29 0.76
CA ALA A 536 30.77 23.31 0.43
C ALA A 536 30.76 23.60 -1.07
N GLY A 537 31.91 23.51 -1.75
CA GLY A 537 32.09 23.98 -3.12
C GLY A 537 31.85 25.49 -3.26
N GLU A 538 32.63 26.19 -4.06
CA GLU A 538 32.23 27.55 -4.44
C GLU A 538 31.02 27.48 -5.38
N PRO A 539 29.98 28.32 -5.19
CA PRO A 539 28.85 28.36 -6.11
C PRO A 539 29.36 28.74 -7.50
N MET A 540 29.12 27.86 -8.48
CA MET A 540 29.49 28.14 -9.86
C MET A 540 28.59 29.24 -10.44
N SER A 541 29.16 30.41 -10.67
CA SER A 541 28.51 31.45 -11.47
C SER A 541 28.47 31.00 -12.93
N LEU A 542 27.34 30.47 -13.38
CA LEU A 542 27.03 30.37 -14.81
C LEU A 542 26.80 31.79 -15.34
N GLN A 543 27.86 32.42 -15.85
CA GLN A 543 27.71 33.63 -16.65
C GLN A 543 27.04 33.21 -17.96
N HIS A 544 25.77 33.61 -18.13
CA HIS A 544 25.07 33.51 -19.40
C HIS A 544 25.87 34.25 -20.49
N ALA A 545 26.19 33.54 -21.56
CA ALA A 545 26.61 34.10 -22.84
C ALA A 545 25.54 33.75 -23.88
#